data_AF-A0A1Y4HVR4-F1
#
_entry.id   AF-A0A1Y4HVR4-F1
#
_cell.length_a   1.000
_cell.length_b   1.000
_cell.length_c   1.000
_cell.angle_alpha   90.00
_cell.angle_beta   90.00
_cell.angle_gamma   90.00
#
_symmetry.space_group_name_H-M   'P 1'
#
loop_
_entity.id
_entity.type
_entity.pdbx_description
1 polymer ?
#
loop_
_entity_poly.entity_id
_entity_poly.type
_entity_poly.pdbx_seq_one_letter_code
_entity_poly.pdbx_strand_id
1 'polypeptide(L)'
;MVEKLNKNGITTDWLKLFPDFVKYKTMHIIKRNGCFLLGLHFASLSSQRYRVCFHLYNLMVDLNIPTIPLISATHLKNKKGVINSFSMQEHDNDLDIIVNELYNQVPILTIKRLKYSDLITYMKGAQNIFYDKTTLTDIVLLNYYCGNDEQAENEIEKGKRIISDWPERVINNYGGAKGWESEVRELMNMDVLNATIENQLQKFKLDKLIDYQIVS
;
A
#
# COMPACT_ATOMS: atom_id res chain seq x y z
N MET A 1 -9.69 -13.37 -33.52
CA MET A 1 -8.99 -12.09 -33.25
C MET A 1 -8.91 -11.97 -31.74
N VAL A 2 -7.71 -11.85 -31.15
CA VAL A 2 -7.59 -11.78 -29.69
C VAL A 2 -7.87 -10.36 -29.22
N GLU A 3 -8.82 -10.21 -28.31
CA GLU A 3 -9.32 -8.92 -27.83
C GLU A 3 -8.23 -8.15 -27.05
N LYS A 4 -8.13 -6.84 -27.31
CA LYS A 4 -7.22 -5.95 -26.59
C LYS A 4 -7.87 -5.46 -25.30
N LEU A 5 -7.05 -5.18 -24.29
CA LEU A 5 -7.52 -4.59 -23.03
C LEU A 5 -8.20 -3.24 -23.26
N ASN A 6 -9.48 -3.14 -22.90
CA ASN A 6 -10.16 -1.86 -22.71
C ASN A 6 -9.81 -1.27 -21.33
N LYS A 7 -8.63 -0.65 -21.22
CA LYS A 7 -8.11 -0.11 -19.94
C LYS A 7 -9.05 0.89 -19.26
N ASN A 8 -9.76 1.71 -20.05
CA ASN A 8 -10.73 2.65 -19.51
C ASN A 8 -12.00 1.94 -19.01
N GLY A 9 -12.47 0.93 -19.74
CA GLY A 9 -13.55 0.03 -19.31
C GLY A 9 -13.22 -0.62 -17.98
N ILE A 10 -12.09 -1.33 -17.91
CA ILE A 10 -11.59 -1.96 -16.67
C ILE A 10 -11.59 -0.94 -15.51
N THR A 11 -10.96 0.23 -15.69
CA THR A 11 -10.91 1.23 -14.62
C THR A 11 -12.31 1.64 -14.15
N THR A 12 -13.25 1.80 -15.09
CA THR A 12 -14.62 2.22 -14.81
C THR A 12 -15.38 1.12 -14.05
N ASP A 13 -15.25 -0.13 -14.46
CA ASP A 13 -15.96 -1.24 -13.84
C ASP A 13 -15.45 -1.54 -12.44
N TRP A 14 -14.13 -1.45 -12.22
CA TRP A 14 -13.58 -1.50 -10.86
C TRP A 14 -14.06 -0.34 -9.99
N LEU A 15 -14.17 0.90 -10.50
CA LEU A 15 -14.70 2.02 -9.72
C LEU A 15 -16.16 1.82 -9.29
N LYS A 16 -16.99 1.18 -10.11
CA LYS A 16 -18.38 0.87 -9.75
C LYS A 16 -18.46 -0.08 -8.53
N LEU A 17 -17.51 -1.00 -8.42
CA LEU A 17 -17.44 -1.99 -7.33
C LEU A 17 -16.74 -1.45 -6.07
N PHE A 18 -15.98 -0.36 -6.19
CA PHE A 18 -15.22 0.27 -5.12
C PHE A 18 -15.62 1.75 -5.00
N PRO A 19 -16.83 2.08 -4.50
CA PRO A 19 -17.37 3.44 -4.53
C PRO A 19 -16.59 4.45 -3.68
N ASP A 20 -15.81 3.97 -2.71
CA ASP A 20 -14.93 4.82 -1.88
C ASP A 20 -13.58 5.13 -2.54
N PHE A 21 -13.29 4.50 -3.68
CA PHE A 21 -12.06 4.72 -4.43
C PHE A 21 -12.29 5.77 -5.52
N VAL A 22 -11.24 6.51 -5.83
CA VAL A 22 -11.21 7.44 -6.96
C VAL A 22 -10.18 7.00 -8.00
N LYS A 23 -10.36 7.47 -9.22
CA LYS A 23 -9.36 7.32 -10.28
C LYS A 23 -8.15 8.21 -9.99
N TYR A 24 -6.99 7.61 -9.74
CA TYR A 24 -5.71 8.32 -9.75
C TYR A 24 -5.15 8.40 -11.17
N LYS A 25 -5.09 7.25 -11.86
CA LYS A 25 -4.71 7.13 -13.27
C LYS A 25 -5.55 6.04 -13.92
N THR A 26 -5.56 5.96 -15.25
CA THR A 26 -6.13 4.77 -15.92
C THR A 26 -5.37 3.53 -15.45
N MET A 27 -6.11 2.49 -15.08
CA MET A 27 -5.62 1.27 -14.43
C MET A 27 -5.10 1.46 -12.98
N HIS A 28 -5.40 2.57 -12.32
CA HIS A 28 -4.97 2.80 -10.93
C HIS A 28 -6.01 3.62 -10.16
N ILE A 29 -6.64 2.98 -9.19
CA ILE A 29 -7.62 3.61 -8.29
C ILE A 29 -7.07 3.63 -6.86
N ILE A 30 -7.45 4.65 -6.08
CA ILE A 30 -6.95 4.83 -4.72
C ILE A 30 -8.05 5.30 -3.77
N LYS A 31 -7.88 5.01 -2.47
CA LYS A 31 -8.70 5.49 -1.36
C LYS A 31 -7.77 6.02 -0.26
N ARG A 32 -8.05 7.22 0.26
CA ARG A 32 -7.28 7.79 1.39
C ARG A 32 -7.91 7.41 2.73
N ASN A 33 -7.06 6.98 3.66
CA ASN A 33 -7.41 6.77 5.05
C ASN A 33 -6.29 7.41 5.89
N GLY A 34 -6.50 8.64 6.36
CA GLY A 34 -5.53 9.42 7.13
C GLY A 34 -4.20 9.58 6.41
N CYS A 35 -3.15 9.02 7.03
CA CYS A 35 -1.77 9.02 6.55
C CYS A 35 -1.45 7.91 5.53
N PHE A 36 -2.42 7.08 5.13
CA PHE A 36 -2.21 6.03 4.13
C PHE A 36 -3.14 6.17 2.92
N LEU A 37 -2.62 5.77 1.76
CA LEU A 37 -3.40 5.46 0.57
C LEU A 37 -3.50 3.95 0.41
N LEU A 38 -4.72 3.45 0.23
CA LEU A 38 -4.99 2.11 -0.27
C LEU A 38 -5.11 2.20 -1.79
N GLY A 39 -4.35 1.41 -2.52
CA GLY A 39 -4.34 1.44 -3.97
C GLY A 39 -4.66 0.11 -4.60
N LEU A 40 -5.43 0.14 -5.70
CA LEU A 40 -5.57 -0.98 -6.62
C LEU A 40 -4.99 -0.57 -7.97
N HIS A 41 -3.95 -1.28 -8.39
CA HIS A 41 -3.28 -1.11 -9.67
C HIS A 41 -3.52 -2.33 -10.57
N PHE A 42 -3.96 -2.07 -11.79
CA PHE A 42 -4.29 -3.09 -12.79
C PHE A 42 -3.15 -3.16 -13.82
N ALA A 43 -2.05 -3.80 -13.45
CA ALA A 43 -0.82 -3.81 -14.24
C ALA A 43 -1.01 -4.55 -15.58
N SER A 44 -0.86 -3.85 -16.70
CA SER A 44 -0.87 -4.43 -18.05
C SER A 44 0.38 -5.28 -18.25
N LEU A 45 0.24 -6.59 -18.40
CA LEU A 45 1.37 -7.49 -18.74
C LEU A 45 1.64 -7.53 -20.23
N SER A 46 0.56 -7.47 -21.00
CA SER A 46 0.57 -7.46 -22.46
C SER A 46 -0.57 -6.57 -22.95
N SER A 47 -0.80 -6.53 -24.25
CA SER A 47 -1.97 -5.91 -24.84
C SER A 47 -3.29 -6.63 -24.50
N GLN A 48 -3.22 -7.83 -23.89
CA GLN A 48 -4.36 -8.74 -23.73
C GLN A 48 -4.63 -9.13 -22.28
N ARG A 49 -3.65 -8.99 -21.38
CA ARG A 49 -3.79 -9.43 -19.98
C ARG A 49 -3.33 -8.39 -18.98
N TYR A 50 -4.06 -8.26 -17.89
CA TYR A 50 -3.69 -7.43 -16.74
C TYR A 50 -3.62 -8.24 -15.45
N ARG A 51 -2.91 -7.74 -14.45
CA ARG A 51 -2.87 -8.29 -13.08
C ARG A 51 -3.51 -7.30 -12.11
N VAL A 52 -4.15 -7.82 -11.07
CA VAL A 52 -4.64 -7.00 -9.95
C VAL A 52 -3.54 -6.96 -8.88
N CYS A 53 -3.20 -5.76 -8.44
CA CYS A 53 -2.24 -5.50 -7.39
C CYS A 53 -2.86 -4.53 -6.38
N PHE A 54 -3.03 -4.99 -5.15
CA PHE A 54 -3.27 -4.09 -4.04
C PHE A 54 -1.94 -3.55 -3.53
N HIS A 55 -1.90 -2.32 -3.03
CA HIS A 55 -0.72 -1.73 -2.40
C HIS A 55 -1.12 -0.70 -1.33
N LEU A 56 -0.21 -0.46 -0.40
CA LEU A 56 -0.30 0.60 0.59
C LEU A 56 0.77 1.64 0.30
N TYR A 57 0.41 2.91 0.46
CA TYR A 57 1.37 3.99 0.39
C TYR A 57 1.27 4.88 1.61
N ASN A 58 2.39 5.00 2.33
CA ASN A 58 2.52 5.87 3.48
C ASN A 58 2.81 7.32 3.04
N LEU A 59 1.90 8.23 3.36
CA LEU A 59 2.02 9.66 3.06
C LEU A 59 3.00 10.38 4.02
N MET A 60 3.47 9.71 5.07
CA MET A 60 4.43 10.27 6.04
C MET A 60 5.87 10.25 5.56
N VAL A 61 6.18 9.56 4.46
CA VAL A 61 7.56 9.42 3.95
C VAL A 61 7.60 9.82 2.48
N ASP A 62 8.29 10.92 2.14
CA ASP A 62 8.52 11.27 0.74
C ASP A 62 9.75 10.53 0.19
N LEU A 63 9.51 9.56 -0.67
CA LEU A 63 10.57 8.81 -1.37
C LEU A 63 11.19 9.59 -2.55
N ASN A 64 10.78 10.84 -2.74
CA ASN A 64 11.19 11.71 -3.84
C ASN A 64 10.89 11.11 -5.23
N ILE A 65 9.76 10.40 -5.36
CA ILE A 65 9.30 9.79 -6.62
C ILE A 65 8.09 10.56 -7.16
N PRO A 66 8.01 10.87 -8.48
CA PRO A 66 6.93 11.68 -9.05
C PRO A 66 5.56 10.97 -9.13
N THR A 67 5.49 9.70 -8.74
CA THR A 67 4.28 8.88 -8.79
C THR A 67 4.17 7.98 -7.57
N ILE A 68 2.95 7.64 -7.17
CA ILE A 68 2.71 6.70 -6.07
C ILE A 68 3.39 5.35 -6.39
N PRO A 69 4.43 4.95 -5.64
CA PRO A 69 5.07 3.66 -5.80
C PRO A 69 4.18 2.54 -5.26
N LEU A 70 4.34 1.34 -5.83
CA LEU A 70 3.59 0.14 -5.42
C LEU A 70 4.32 -0.55 -4.26
N ILE A 71 4.17 -0.01 -3.04
CA ILE A 71 4.83 -0.50 -1.83
C ILE A 71 3.87 -1.41 -1.04
N SER A 72 4.42 -2.35 -0.26
CA SER A 72 3.64 -3.35 0.48
C SER A 72 2.59 -4.02 -0.39
N ALA A 73 3.01 -4.38 -1.61
CA ALA A 73 2.13 -4.79 -2.69
C ALA A 73 1.71 -6.26 -2.55
N THR A 74 0.41 -6.53 -2.66
CA THR A 74 -0.15 -7.88 -2.77
C THR A 74 -0.76 -8.08 -4.14
N HIS A 75 -0.12 -8.94 -4.92
CA HIS A 75 -0.67 -9.40 -6.19
C HIS A 75 -1.72 -10.48 -5.97
N LEU A 76 -2.85 -10.35 -6.67
CA LEU A 76 -3.89 -11.38 -6.64
C LEU A 76 -3.35 -12.70 -7.18
N LYS A 77 -3.44 -13.77 -6.39
CA LYS A 77 -3.00 -15.12 -6.73
C LYS A 77 -4.18 -16.00 -7.12
N ASN A 78 -3.93 -16.99 -7.98
CA ASN A 78 -4.91 -18.04 -8.27
C ASN A 78 -4.91 -19.10 -7.16
N LYS A 79 -5.79 -20.11 -7.29
CA LYS A 79 -5.89 -21.24 -6.34
C LYS A 79 -4.61 -22.06 -6.18
N LYS A 80 -3.64 -21.94 -7.09
CA LYS A 80 -2.32 -22.59 -7.02
C LYS A 80 -1.25 -21.70 -6.35
N GLY A 81 -1.63 -20.53 -5.83
CA GLY A 81 -0.71 -19.58 -5.19
C GLY A 81 0.16 -18.78 -6.17
N VAL A 82 -0.09 -18.87 -7.48
CA VAL A 82 0.66 -18.14 -8.51
C VAL A 82 -0.04 -16.83 -8.84
N ILE A 83 0.73 -15.76 -9.08
CA ILE A 83 0.17 -14.46 -9.49
C ILE A 83 -0.74 -14.64 -10.70
N ASN A 84 -2.01 -14.29 -10.53
CA ASN A 84 -3.02 -14.43 -11.55
C ASN A 84 -2.99 -13.23 -12.53
N SER A 85 -3.52 -13.45 -13.72
CA SER A 85 -3.75 -12.40 -14.71
C SER A 85 -5.06 -12.66 -15.42
N PHE A 86 -5.68 -11.63 -15.99
CA PHE A 86 -7.02 -11.71 -16.58
C PHE A 86 -7.04 -11.05 -17.95
N SER A 87 -7.73 -11.67 -18.89
CA SER A 87 -8.10 -11.11 -20.19
C SER A 87 -9.37 -10.25 -20.10
N MET A 88 -9.75 -9.56 -21.19
CA MET A 88 -11.05 -8.89 -21.26
C MET A 88 -12.21 -9.88 -21.14
N GLN A 89 -12.15 -11.03 -21.82
CA GLN A 89 -13.20 -12.03 -21.71
C GLN A 89 -13.40 -12.53 -20.26
N GLU A 90 -12.31 -12.76 -19.51
CA GLU A 90 -12.41 -13.12 -18.09
C GLU A 90 -12.93 -11.95 -17.25
N HIS A 91 -12.53 -10.71 -17.56
CA HIS A 91 -13.06 -9.52 -16.90
C HIS A 91 -14.57 -9.39 -17.08
N ASP A 92 -15.05 -9.47 -18.32
CA ASP A 92 -16.45 -9.24 -18.66
C ASP A 92 -17.38 -10.32 -18.10
N ASN A 93 -16.89 -11.56 -18.00
CA ASN A 93 -17.69 -12.70 -17.51
C ASN A 93 -17.57 -12.92 -15.99
N ASP A 94 -16.41 -12.64 -15.40
CA ASP A 94 -16.06 -13.12 -14.05
C ASP A 94 -15.63 -12.00 -13.08
N LEU A 95 -15.86 -10.71 -13.38
CA LEU A 95 -15.40 -9.59 -12.54
C LEU A 95 -15.79 -9.74 -11.06
N ASP A 96 -17.03 -10.12 -10.76
CA ASP A 96 -17.50 -10.31 -9.38
C ASP A 96 -16.74 -11.43 -8.66
N ILE A 97 -16.39 -12.50 -9.38
CA ILE A 97 -15.58 -13.60 -8.84
C ILE A 97 -14.15 -13.10 -8.57
N ILE A 98 -13.56 -12.36 -9.50
CA ILE A 98 -12.22 -11.77 -9.35
C ILE A 98 -12.17 -10.84 -8.13
N VAL A 99 -13.20 -10.02 -7.93
CA VAL A 99 -13.30 -9.11 -6.79
C VAL A 99 -13.50 -9.87 -5.47
N ASN A 100 -14.32 -10.92 -5.45
CA ASN A 100 -14.46 -11.77 -4.27
C ASN A 100 -13.15 -12.49 -3.90
N GLU A 101 -12.39 -12.97 -4.89
CA GLU A 101 -11.05 -13.54 -4.66
C GLU A 101 -10.09 -12.49 -4.08
N LEU A 102 -10.18 -11.24 -4.54
CA LEU A 102 -9.40 -10.13 -3.99
C LEU A 102 -9.77 -9.86 -2.52
N TYR A 103 -11.04 -9.80 -2.16
CA TYR A 103 -11.47 -9.61 -0.77
C TYR A 103 -10.96 -10.70 0.16
N ASN A 104 -10.93 -11.95 -0.31
CA ASN A 104 -10.39 -13.07 0.46
C ASN A 104 -8.88 -12.94 0.71
N GLN A 105 -8.13 -12.39 -0.24
CA GLN A 105 -6.67 -12.23 -0.15
C GLN A 105 -6.24 -10.92 0.50
N VAL A 106 -7.09 -9.89 0.45
CA VAL A 106 -6.85 -8.56 1.01
C VAL A 106 -8.07 -8.13 1.84
N PRO A 107 -8.28 -8.73 3.03
CA PRO A 107 -9.49 -8.49 3.83
C PRO A 107 -9.69 -7.02 4.24
N ILE A 108 -8.61 -6.24 4.33
CA ILE A 108 -8.67 -4.81 4.67
C ILE A 108 -9.50 -3.98 3.69
N LEU A 109 -9.73 -4.46 2.47
CA LEU A 109 -10.62 -3.80 1.48
C LEU A 109 -12.11 -3.89 1.85
N THR A 110 -12.50 -4.84 2.72
CA THR A 110 -13.89 -5.01 3.18
C THR A 110 -14.21 -4.24 4.45
N ILE A 111 -13.20 -3.65 5.09
CA ILE A 111 -13.35 -2.92 6.35
C ILE A 111 -13.93 -1.52 6.07
N LYS A 112 -15.11 -1.24 6.63
CA LYS A 112 -15.79 0.05 6.46
C LYS A 112 -15.07 1.21 7.15
N ARG A 113 -14.58 0.98 8.37
CA ARG A 113 -13.83 1.95 9.17
C ARG A 113 -12.52 1.31 9.57
N LEU A 114 -11.45 1.71 8.87
CA LEU A 114 -10.14 1.11 9.01
C LEU A 114 -9.49 1.58 10.31
N LYS A 115 -9.10 0.64 11.17
CA LYS A 115 -8.29 0.95 12.35
C LYS A 115 -6.82 0.90 12.01
N TYR A 116 -6.00 1.64 12.75
CA TYR A 116 -4.54 1.58 12.56
C TYR A 116 -4.01 0.16 12.84
N SER A 117 -4.63 -0.55 13.78
CA SER A 117 -4.33 -1.96 14.07
C SER A 117 -4.54 -2.87 12.86
N ASP A 118 -5.56 -2.62 12.03
CA ASP A 118 -5.85 -3.43 10.85
C ASP A 118 -4.74 -3.29 9.79
N LEU A 119 -4.23 -2.07 9.62
CA LEU A 119 -3.08 -1.79 8.75
C LEU A 119 -1.81 -2.44 9.28
N ILE A 120 -1.54 -2.37 10.59
CA ILE A 120 -0.40 -3.05 11.20
C ILE A 120 -0.50 -4.56 10.98
N THR A 121 -1.66 -5.17 11.26
CA THR A 121 -1.87 -6.60 11.03
C THR A 121 -1.66 -6.99 9.58
N TYR A 122 -2.13 -6.16 8.64
CA TYR A 122 -1.90 -6.39 7.21
C TYR A 122 -0.42 -6.30 6.83
N MET A 123 0.28 -5.24 7.24
CA MET A 123 1.71 -5.03 6.98
C MET A 123 2.58 -6.15 7.58
N LYS A 124 2.19 -6.67 8.76
CA LYS A 124 2.83 -7.78 9.45
C LYS A 124 2.43 -9.18 8.92
N GLY A 125 1.43 -9.26 8.05
CA GLY A 125 0.78 -10.50 7.65
C GLY A 125 1.69 -11.50 6.90
N ALA A 126 1.28 -12.77 6.91
CA ALA A 126 2.06 -13.95 6.50
C ALA A 126 2.57 -13.97 5.04
N GLN A 127 2.16 -13.05 4.17
CA GLN A 127 2.73 -12.93 2.82
C GLN A 127 4.01 -12.09 2.79
N ASN A 128 4.31 -11.35 3.87
CA ASN A 128 5.50 -10.51 4.00
C ASN A 128 6.61 -11.32 4.68
N ILE A 129 7.19 -12.27 3.95
CA ILE A 129 8.26 -13.18 4.45
C ILE A 129 9.53 -12.40 4.82
N PHE A 130 9.64 -11.15 4.36
CA PHE A 130 10.71 -10.22 4.71
C PHE A 130 10.08 -8.88 5.04
N TYR A 131 10.09 -8.48 6.32
CA TYR A 131 9.88 -7.08 6.67
C TYR A 131 10.95 -6.28 5.96
N ASP A 132 10.61 -5.47 4.97
CA ASP A 132 11.57 -4.55 4.39
C ASP A 132 11.70 -3.29 5.26
N LYS A 133 12.74 -2.50 5.00
CA LYS A 133 13.01 -1.24 5.73
C LYS A 133 11.77 -0.34 5.72
N THR A 134 11.07 -0.29 4.59
CA THR A 134 9.88 0.54 4.40
C THR A 134 8.74 0.11 5.31
N THR A 135 8.42 -1.19 5.34
CA THR A 135 7.36 -1.74 6.18
C THR A 135 7.67 -1.52 7.67
N LEU A 136 8.93 -1.67 8.10
CA LEU A 136 9.33 -1.37 9.48
C LEU A 136 9.11 0.11 9.82
N THR A 137 9.49 1.00 8.91
CA THR A 137 9.29 2.45 9.06
C THR A 137 7.80 2.80 9.12
N ASP A 138 6.99 2.25 8.21
CA ASP A 138 5.55 2.47 8.13
C ASP A 138 4.84 2.06 9.42
N ILE A 139 5.23 0.93 10.02
CA ILE A 139 4.66 0.45 11.29
C ILE A 139 5.01 1.41 12.45
N VAL A 140 6.28 1.86 12.56
CA VAL A 140 6.68 2.78 13.62
C VAL A 140 5.93 4.10 13.51
N LEU A 141 5.94 4.71 12.32
CA LEU A 141 5.32 6.01 12.09
C LEU A 141 3.80 5.96 12.26
N LEU A 142 3.15 4.86 11.88
CA LEU A 142 1.71 4.69 12.12
C LEU A 142 1.36 4.63 13.61
N ASN A 143 2.15 3.92 14.43
CA ASN A 143 1.95 3.91 15.88
C ASN A 143 2.13 5.31 16.48
N TYR A 144 3.21 5.99 16.10
CA TYR A 144 3.50 7.34 16.58
C TYR A 144 2.43 8.35 16.15
N TYR A 145 2.03 8.34 14.88
CA TYR A 145 0.97 9.21 14.34
C TYR A 145 -0.38 9.01 15.05
N CYS A 146 -0.67 7.78 15.50
CA CYS A 146 -1.88 7.47 16.28
C CYS A 146 -1.72 7.71 17.80
N GLY A 147 -0.61 8.30 18.25
CA GLY A 147 -0.35 8.65 19.65
C GLY A 147 0.06 7.46 20.54
N ASN A 148 0.49 6.35 19.95
CA ASN A 148 0.97 5.17 20.67
C ASN A 148 2.51 5.13 20.71
N ASP A 149 3.10 6.08 21.43
CA ASP A 149 4.55 6.27 21.51
C ASP A 149 5.27 5.05 22.09
N GLU A 150 4.69 4.41 23.10
CA GLU A 150 5.25 3.18 23.69
C GLU A 150 5.35 2.06 22.64
N GLN A 151 4.30 1.87 21.84
CA GLN A 151 4.33 0.88 20.77
C GLN A 151 5.29 1.28 19.66
N ALA A 152 5.39 2.57 19.32
CA ALA A 152 6.34 3.06 18.34
C ALA A 152 7.79 2.72 18.75
N GLU A 153 8.18 3.01 19.99
CA GLU A 153 9.51 2.66 20.53
C GLU A 153 9.74 1.14 20.56
N ASN A 154 8.73 0.36 20.95
CA ASN A 154 8.81 -1.09 20.91
C ASN A 154 9.05 -1.63 19.48
N GLU A 155 8.45 -1.02 18.46
CA GLU A 155 8.65 -1.40 17.06
C GLU A 155 10.01 -0.92 16.52
N ILE A 156 10.58 0.19 17.02
CA ILE A 156 11.97 0.58 16.73
C ILE A 156 12.93 -0.51 17.22
N GLU A 157 12.80 -0.95 18.46
CA GLU A 157 13.69 -1.98 19.02
C GLU A 157 13.54 -3.32 18.29
N LYS A 158 12.33 -3.69 17.87
CA LYS A 158 12.12 -4.88 17.02
C LYS A 158 12.76 -4.71 15.65
N GLY A 159 12.55 -3.57 14.99
CA GLY A 159 13.11 -3.28 13.67
C GLY A 159 14.64 -3.30 13.67
N LYS A 160 15.28 -2.75 14.72
CA LYS A 160 16.74 -2.81 14.89
C LYS A 160 17.25 -4.25 14.96
N ARG A 161 16.57 -5.12 15.70
CA ARG A 161 16.93 -6.56 15.77
C ARG A 161 16.82 -7.21 14.40
N ILE A 162 15.69 -7.01 13.71
CA ILE A 162 15.46 -7.56 12.36
C ILE A 162 16.53 -7.09 11.37
N ILE A 163 16.83 -5.79 11.32
CA ILE A 163 17.82 -5.21 10.40
C ILE A 163 19.24 -5.70 10.71
N SER A 164 19.56 -5.93 11.98
CA SER A 164 20.89 -6.43 12.38
C SER A 164 21.19 -7.83 11.84
N ASP A 165 20.14 -8.61 11.55
CA ASP A 165 20.25 -9.94 10.95
C ASP A 165 20.34 -9.89 9.40
N TRP A 166 20.23 -8.71 8.79
CA TRP A 166 20.29 -8.59 7.33
C TRP A 166 21.72 -8.59 6.79
N PRO A 167 21.93 -9.10 5.56
CA PRO A 167 23.24 -9.05 4.92
C PRO A 167 23.75 -7.62 4.76
N GLU A 168 25.06 -7.40 4.98
CA GLU A 168 25.72 -6.08 4.91
C GLU A 168 25.40 -5.32 3.61
N ARG A 169 25.41 -6.04 2.47
CA ARG A 169 25.03 -5.51 1.15
C ARG A 169 23.63 -4.87 1.08
N VAL A 170 22.70 -5.29 1.93
CA VAL A 170 21.33 -4.77 2.01
C VAL A 170 21.30 -3.49 2.84
N ILE A 171 22.13 -3.42 3.88
CA ILE A 171 22.06 -2.37 4.91
C ILE A 171 23.02 -1.19 4.68
N ASN A 172 24.07 -1.37 3.88
CA ASN A 172 25.13 -0.36 3.68
C ASN A 172 24.61 0.98 3.15
N ASN A 173 23.52 0.97 2.39
CA ASN A 173 22.98 2.19 1.78
C ASN A 173 22.29 3.12 2.78
N TYR A 174 22.06 2.69 4.02
CA TYR A 174 21.38 3.48 5.05
C TYR A 174 21.96 3.29 6.45
N GLY A 175 23.20 2.79 6.58
CA GLY A 175 23.90 2.72 7.87
C GLY A 175 23.37 1.66 8.84
N GLY A 176 22.67 0.63 8.35
CA GLY A 176 22.16 -0.46 9.19
C GLY A 176 21.13 -0.05 10.22
N ALA A 177 21.03 -0.84 11.29
CA ALA A 177 20.02 -0.64 12.32
C ALA A 177 20.09 0.76 12.97
N LYS A 178 21.31 1.28 13.17
CA LYS A 178 21.52 2.62 13.74
C LYS A 178 21.14 3.75 12.78
N GLY A 179 21.49 3.62 11.50
CA GLY A 179 21.11 4.62 10.50
C GLY A 179 19.60 4.63 10.26
N TRP A 180 18.97 3.46 10.17
CA TRP A 180 17.51 3.35 10.11
C TRP A 180 16.82 3.96 11.34
N GLU A 181 17.29 3.66 12.56
CA GLU A 181 16.73 4.28 13.77
C GLU A 181 16.83 5.81 13.73
N SER A 182 17.98 6.34 13.30
CA SER A 182 18.19 7.79 13.22
C SER A 182 17.20 8.44 12.23
N GLU A 183 17.06 7.85 11.04
CA GLU A 183 16.08 8.31 10.03
C GLU A 183 14.64 8.28 10.56
N VAL A 184 14.23 7.20 11.23
CA VAL A 184 12.88 7.07 11.80
C VAL A 184 12.64 8.12 12.88
N ARG A 185 13.62 8.36 13.76
CA ARG A 185 13.52 9.36 14.83
C ARG A 185 13.43 10.79 14.29
N GLU A 186 14.11 11.10 13.19
CA GLU A 186 13.96 12.40 12.51
C GLU A 186 12.53 12.61 11.99
N LEU A 187 11.87 11.53 11.54
CA LEU A 187 10.49 11.57 11.07
C LEU A 187 9.45 11.57 12.21
N MET A 188 9.79 11.09 13.41
CA MET A 188 8.90 11.05 14.58
C MET A 188 8.71 12.44 15.22
N ASN A 189 8.12 13.34 14.44
CA ASN A 189 7.70 14.66 14.86
C ASN A 189 6.38 14.98 14.16
N MET A 190 5.31 15.23 14.93
CA MET A 190 3.97 15.41 14.37
C MET A 190 3.86 16.55 13.35
N ASP A 191 4.61 17.64 13.52
CA ASP A 191 4.61 18.75 12.55
C ASP A 191 5.27 18.32 11.24
N VAL A 192 6.38 17.59 11.33
CA VAL A 192 7.07 17.01 10.16
C VAL A 192 6.17 16.02 9.43
N LEU A 193 5.49 15.14 10.16
CA LEU A 193 4.58 14.15 9.60
C LEU A 193 3.42 14.82 8.86
N ASN A 194 2.74 15.76 9.51
CA ASN A 194 1.60 16.47 8.93
C ASN A 194 2.02 17.26 7.69
N ALA A 195 3.13 18.00 7.76
CA ALA A 195 3.66 18.74 6.61
C ALA A 195 4.02 17.80 5.45
N THR A 196 4.61 16.63 5.74
CA THR A 196 4.95 15.65 4.71
C THR A 196 3.69 15.08 4.05
N ILE A 197 2.67 14.73 4.84
CA ILE A 197 1.38 14.25 4.30
C ILE A 197 0.77 15.29 3.35
N GLU A 198 0.70 16.55 3.76
CA GLU A 198 0.17 17.63 2.93
C GLU A 198 0.96 17.82 1.63
N ASN A 199 2.30 17.88 1.72
CA ASN A 199 3.17 18.01 0.57
C ASN A 199 3.00 16.85 -0.41
N GLN A 200 2.87 15.62 0.09
CA GLN A 200 2.65 14.44 -0.75
C GLN A 200 1.27 14.43 -1.42
N LEU A 201 0.22 14.85 -0.73
CA LEU A 201 -1.10 15.01 -1.32
C LEU A 201 -1.08 16.04 -2.45
N GLN A 202 -0.43 17.18 -2.25
CA GLN A 202 -0.27 18.19 -3.30
C GLN A 202 0.54 17.65 -4.49
N LYS A 203 1.68 17.01 -4.22
CA LYS A 203 2.57 16.39 -5.22
C LYS A 203 1.82 15.41 -6.12
N PHE A 204 0.92 14.60 -5.55
CA PHE A 204 0.14 13.62 -6.31
C PHE A 204 -1.22 14.16 -6.79
N LYS A 205 -1.55 15.42 -6.53
CA LYS A 205 -2.83 16.07 -6.87
C LYS A 205 -4.04 15.39 -6.23
N LEU A 206 -3.89 15.04 -4.96
CA LEU A 206 -4.86 14.33 -4.11
C LEU A 206 -5.41 15.21 -2.98
N ASP A 207 -5.15 16.51 -3.03
CA ASP A 207 -5.63 17.51 -2.05
C ASP A 207 -7.16 17.52 -1.89
N LYS A 208 -7.89 17.11 -2.94
CA LYS A 208 -9.36 17.05 -2.95
C LYS A 208 -9.92 15.66 -2.65
N LEU A 209 -9.06 14.68 -2.35
CA LEU A 209 -9.50 13.33 -2.05
C LEU A 209 -10.18 13.30 -0.68
N ILE A 210 -11.39 12.72 -0.61
CA ILE A 210 -12.08 12.45 0.65
C ILE A 210 -11.15 11.63 1.54
N ASP A 211 -10.91 12.13 2.74
CA ASP A 211 -10.19 11.40 3.77
C ASP A 211 -11.18 10.60 4.61
N TYR A 212 -11.12 9.27 4.50
CA TYR A 212 -11.95 8.35 5.29
C TYR A 212 -11.43 8.16 6.73
N GLN A 213 -10.30 8.80 7.05
CA GLN A 213 -9.59 8.74 8.32
C GLN A 213 -9.13 7.31 8.67
N ILE A 214 -8.23 7.23 9.64
CA ILE A 214 -7.91 5.98 10.33
C ILE A 214 -8.44 6.12 11.75
N VAL A 215 -9.09 5.07 12.24
CA VAL A 215 -9.55 5.01 13.62
C VAL A 215 -8.38 4.59 14.50
N SER A 216 -8.01 5.45 15.45
CA SER A 216 -7.13 5.16 16.59
C SER A 216 -7.80 4.16 17.53
#